data_AF-A0A4Q3A893-F1
#
_entry.id   AF-A0A4Q3A893-F1
#
_cell.length_a   1.000
_cell.length_b   1.000
_cell.length_c   1.000
_cell.angle_alpha   90.00
_cell.angle_beta   90.00
_cell.angle_gamma   90.00
#
_symmetry.space_group_name_H-M   'P 1'
#
loop_
_entity.id
_entity.type
_entity.pdbx_description
1 polymer ?
#
loop_
_entity_poly.entity_id
_entity_poly.type
_entity_poly.pdbx_seq_one_letter_code
_entity_poly.pdbx_strand_id
1 'polypeptide(L)'
;MADENDILTDLNSDPGAGANGADNQPMAGLIAQYIKDLSVENPNAPTCFQWTDQPNVDVQFNIAATPVSDEVHEVELKIVVGAKMPQGNLYLVELS
;
A
#
# COMPACT_ATOMS: atom_id res chain seq x y z
N MET A 1 21.21 -14.15 33.77
CA MET A 1 19.75 -13.94 33.65
C MET A 1 19.54 -12.65 32.87
N ALA A 2 19.65 -12.76 31.55
CA ALA A 2 19.15 -11.83 30.55
C ALA A 2 19.07 -12.69 29.29
N ASP A 3 17.88 -13.21 29.04
CA ASP A 3 17.53 -13.89 27.79
C ASP A 3 17.42 -12.81 26.72
N GLU A 4 18.31 -12.86 25.73
CA GLU A 4 18.31 -11.96 24.60
C GLU A 4 18.31 -12.79 23.31
N ASN A 5 17.24 -12.61 22.52
CA ASN A 5 17.17 -12.80 21.08
C ASN A 5 16.86 -14.22 20.55
N ASP A 6 15.73 -14.77 21.00
CA ASP A 6 14.93 -15.72 20.20
C ASP A 6 14.29 -14.99 18.99
N ILE A 7 15.12 -14.68 17.98
CA ILE A 7 14.67 -14.26 16.65
C ILE A 7 15.55 -14.92 15.58
N LEU A 8 15.62 -16.24 15.65
CA LEU A 8 16.00 -17.06 14.51
C LEU A 8 14.78 -17.90 14.16
N THR A 9 13.85 -17.32 13.41
CA THR A 9 12.87 -18.10 12.68
C THR A 9 13.67 -18.96 11.70
N ASP A 10 13.83 -20.22 12.07
CA ASP A 10 14.46 -21.29 11.30
C ASP A 10 13.76 -21.41 9.94
N LEU A 11 14.36 -20.78 8.92
CA LEU A 11 14.08 -21.06 7.51
C LEU A 11 14.74 -22.40 7.18
N ASN A 12 14.15 -23.49 7.65
CA ASN A 12 14.54 -24.83 7.24
C ASN A 12 14.24 -25.03 5.75
N SER A 13 15.15 -24.55 4.91
CA SER A 13 15.30 -24.98 3.53
C SER A 13 16.10 -26.28 3.59
N ASP A 14 15.40 -27.40 3.77
CA ASP A 14 15.99 -28.74 3.69
C ASP A 14 16.74 -28.90 2.35
N PRO A 15 18.08 -29.02 2.32
CA PRO A 15 18.84 -29.17 1.09
C PRO A 15 18.80 -30.61 0.53
N GLY A 16 17.96 -31.50 1.08
CA GLY A 16 18.00 -32.95 0.84
C GLY A 16 16.89 -33.54 -0.04
N ALA A 17 15.87 -32.80 -0.44
CA ALA A 17 14.81 -33.31 -1.33
C ALA A 17 15.16 -33.01 -2.80
N GLY A 18 15.62 -34.02 -3.53
CA GLY A 18 16.19 -33.94 -4.88
C GLY A 18 15.49 -33.00 -5.86
N ALA A 19 16.18 -31.92 -6.23
CA ALA A 19 15.78 -30.99 -7.27
C ALA A 19 16.41 -31.41 -8.62
N ASN A 20 15.72 -32.28 -9.36
CA ASN A 20 15.91 -32.51 -10.80
C ASN A 20 14.57 -32.36 -11.53
N GLY A 21 13.84 -31.29 -11.22
CA GLY A 21 12.60 -30.91 -11.90
C GLY A 21 12.67 -29.44 -12.27
N ALA A 22 12.14 -29.08 -13.44
CA ALA A 22 11.94 -27.68 -13.78
C ALA A 22 11.10 -27.02 -12.68
N ASP A 23 11.54 -25.85 -12.21
CA ASP A 23 10.79 -25.03 -11.27
C ASP A 23 9.59 -24.42 -12.00
N ASN A 24 8.45 -25.07 -11.86
CA ASN A 24 7.18 -24.68 -12.47
C ASN A 24 6.28 -23.90 -11.51
N GLN A 25 6.84 -23.33 -10.42
CA GLN A 25 6.05 -22.50 -9.53
C GLN A 25 5.61 -21.21 -10.25
N PRO A 26 4.41 -20.70 -9.98
CA PRO A 26 3.95 -19.45 -10.56
C PRO A 26 4.89 -18.32 -10.14
N MET A 27 5.54 -17.70 -11.13
CA MET A 27 6.40 -16.53 -10.92
C MET A 27 5.66 -15.25 -11.32
N ALA A 28 5.75 -14.23 -10.47
CA ALA A 28 5.26 -12.88 -10.76
C ALA A 28 6.44 -11.90 -10.73
N GLY A 29 6.52 -11.03 -11.74
CA GLY A 29 7.54 -9.98 -11.83
C GLY A 29 6.90 -8.59 -11.86
N LEU A 30 7.53 -7.62 -11.22
CA LEU A 30 7.15 -6.21 -11.34
C LEU A 30 7.93 -5.58 -12.50
N ILE A 31 7.22 -5.09 -13.52
CA ILE A 31 7.84 -4.42 -14.67
C ILE A 31 8.19 -2.98 -14.32
N ALA A 32 7.21 -2.23 -13.80
CA ALA A 32 7.36 -0.86 -13.37
C ALA A 32 6.31 -0.52 -12.31
N GLN A 33 6.66 0.41 -11.42
CA GLN A 33 5.73 1.03 -10.48
C GLN A 33 5.80 2.54 -10.68
N TYR A 34 4.63 3.15 -10.83
CA TYR A 34 4.53 4.58 -11.09
C TYR A 34 3.23 5.12 -10.51
N ILE A 35 3.14 6.45 -10.40
CA ILE A 35 1.94 7.16 -9.98
C ILE A 35 1.24 7.62 -11.25
N LYS A 36 -0.04 7.25 -11.42
CA LYS A 36 -0.88 7.71 -12.53
C LYS A 36 -1.48 9.05 -12.22
N ASP A 37 -1.99 9.22 -11.00
CA ASP A 37 -2.56 10.47 -10.54
C ASP A 37 -2.31 10.66 -9.04
N LEU A 38 -2.08 11.91 -8.66
CA LEU A 38 -1.93 12.33 -7.27
C LEU A 38 -2.54 13.72 -7.11
N SER A 39 -3.58 13.78 -6.29
CA SER A 39 -4.21 15.03 -5.88
C SER A 39 -4.10 15.21 -4.36
N VAL A 40 -3.79 16.44 -3.95
CA VAL A 40 -3.76 16.85 -2.54
C VAL A 40 -4.43 18.20 -2.43
N GLU A 41 -5.51 18.26 -1.65
CA GLU A 41 -6.29 19.47 -1.44
C GLU A 41 -6.45 19.77 0.05
N ASN A 42 -6.33 21.04 0.41
CA ASN A 42 -6.65 21.56 1.74
C ASN A 42 -7.60 22.76 1.60
N PRO A 43 -8.92 22.53 1.49
CA PRO A 43 -9.89 23.58 1.12
C PRO A 43 -9.98 24.71 2.14
N ASN A 44 -9.69 24.43 3.41
CA ASN A 44 -9.83 25.39 4.51
C ASN A 44 -8.49 25.96 4.99
N ALA A 45 -7.39 25.72 4.26
CA ALA A 45 -6.11 26.35 4.56
C ALA A 45 -6.17 27.88 4.34
N PRO A 46 -5.46 28.67 5.17
CA PRO A 46 -4.67 28.26 6.34
C PRO A 46 -5.49 28.20 7.65
N THR A 47 -6.77 28.59 7.61
CA THR A 47 -7.63 28.71 8.81
C THR A 47 -7.77 27.39 9.56
N CYS A 48 -7.79 26.26 8.86
CA CYS A 48 -7.87 24.93 9.47
C CYS A 48 -6.69 24.58 10.40
N PHE A 49 -5.54 25.26 10.28
CA PHE A 49 -4.38 25.02 11.15
C PHE A 49 -4.60 25.45 12.61
N GLN A 50 -5.62 26.26 12.88
CA GLN A 50 -5.95 26.74 14.22
C GLN A 50 -6.98 25.85 14.93
N TRP A 51 -7.56 24.87 14.21
CA TRP A 51 -8.57 23.99 14.78
C TRP A 51 -7.91 23.01 15.76
N THR A 52 -8.53 22.84 16.92
CA THR A 52 -7.98 22.06 18.03
C THR A 52 -8.68 20.72 18.24
N ASP A 53 -9.80 20.49 17.55
CA ASP A 53 -10.56 19.25 17.66
C ASP A 53 -9.77 18.07 17.10
N GLN A 54 -10.10 16.86 17.53
CA GLN A 54 -9.49 15.65 16.96
C GLN A 54 -10.05 15.42 15.54
N PRO A 55 -9.20 15.31 14.50
CA PRO A 55 -9.68 15.01 13.16
C PRO A 55 -10.18 13.56 13.07
N ASN A 56 -11.31 13.37 12.40
CA ASN A 56 -11.78 12.09 11.92
C ASN A 56 -11.13 11.80 10.56
N VAL A 57 -10.42 10.68 10.46
CA VAL A 57 -9.71 10.26 9.24
C VAL A 57 -10.44 9.06 8.64
N ASP A 58 -10.80 9.17 7.38
CA ASP A 58 -11.38 8.12 6.56
C ASP A 58 -10.38 7.70 5.47
N VAL A 59 -10.20 6.39 5.31
CA VAL A 59 -9.27 5.82 4.33
C VAL A 59 -10.00 4.75 3.53
N GLN A 60 -10.04 4.92 2.22
CA GLN A 60 -10.67 3.99 1.30
C GLN A 60 -9.65 3.45 0.30
N PHE A 61 -9.61 2.13 0.16
CA PHE A 61 -8.75 1.42 -0.77
C PHE A 61 -9.60 0.72 -1.82
N ASN A 62 -9.25 0.92 -3.09
CA ASN A 62 -9.80 0.18 -4.21
C ASN A 62 -8.65 -0.38 -5.04
N ILE A 63 -8.75 -1.66 -5.41
CA ILE A 63 -7.76 -2.34 -6.22
C ILE A 63 -8.44 -2.77 -7.52
N ALA A 64 -7.86 -2.40 -8.65
CA ALA A 64 -8.27 -2.85 -9.96
C ALA A 64 -7.09 -3.48 -10.68
N ALA A 65 -7.36 -4.52 -11.46
CA ALA A 65 -6.36 -5.13 -12.33
C ALA A 65 -6.91 -5.12 -13.76
N THR A 66 -6.13 -4.56 -14.68
CA THR A 66 -6.47 -4.50 -16.10
C THR A 66 -5.45 -5.31 -16.89
N PRO A 67 -5.87 -6.32 -17.67
CA PRO A 67 -4.96 -7.02 -18.56
C PRO A 67 -4.48 -6.09 -19.67
N VAL A 68 -3.16 -5.96 -19.82
CA VAL A 68 -2.51 -5.19 -20.89
C VAL A 68 -2.08 -6.11 -22.04
N SER A 69 -1.63 -7.33 -21.70
CA SER A 69 -1.37 -8.45 -22.63
C SER A 69 -1.51 -9.77 -21.89
N ASP A 70 -1.31 -10.90 -22.58
CA ASP A 70 -1.47 -12.26 -22.02
C ASP A 70 -0.63 -12.52 -20.76
N GLU A 71 0.52 -11.86 -20.63
CA GLU A 71 1.44 -12.02 -19.49
C GLU A 71 1.58 -10.75 -18.64
N VAL A 72 0.94 -9.63 -19.03
CA VAL A 72 1.12 -8.33 -18.36
C VAL A 72 -0.21 -7.79 -17.87
N HIS A 73 -0.26 -7.48 -16.58
CA HIS A 73 -1.39 -6.84 -15.93
C HIS A 73 -0.94 -5.51 -15.33
N GLU A 74 -1.71 -4.45 -15.58
CA GLU A 74 -1.60 -3.21 -14.81
C GLU A 74 -2.48 -3.33 -13.57
N VAL A 75 -1.86 -3.23 -12.40
CA VAL A 75 -2.58 -3.20 -11.12
C VAL A 75 -2.60 -1.76 -10.64
N GLU A 76 -3.79 -1.19 -10.51
CA GLU A 76 -4.02 0.16 -10.01
C GLU A 76 -4.53 0.08 -8.57
N LEU A 77 -3.83 0.77 -7.67
CA LEU A 77 -4.23 0.93 -6.27
C LEU A 77 -4.75 2.36 -6.09
N LYS A 78 -6.07 2.51 -6.12
CA LYS A 78 -6.71 3.79 -5.83
C LYS A 78 -6.90 3.97 -4.33
N ILE A 79 -6.29 5.01 -3.78
CA ILE A 79 -6.39 5.38 -2.36
C ILE A 79 -7.08 6.74 -2.26
N VAL A 80 -8.12 6.83 -1.45
CA VAL A 80 -8.76 8.09 -1.09
C VAL A 80 -8.64 8.28 0.42
N VAL A 81 -8.02 9.37 0.84
CA VAL A 81 -7.81 9.73 2.25
C VAL A 81 -8.45 11.08 2.52
N GLY A 82 -9.41 11.11 3.42
CA GLY A 82 -10.07 12.35 3.84
C GLY A 82 -9.92 12.56 5.34
N ALA A 83 -9.63 13.79 5.75
CA ALA A 83 -9.70 14.18 7.16
C ALA A 83 -10.70 15.32 7.37
N LYS A 84 -11.54 15.21 8.40
CA LYS A 84 -12.57 16.19 8.73
C LYS A 84 -12.61 16.46 10.24
N MET A 85 -12.92 17.69 10.60
CA MET A 85 -13.28 18.13 11.96
C MET A 85 -14.70 18.73 11.93
N PRO A 86 -15.32 19.05 13.08
CA PRO A 86 -16.66 19.65 13.11
C PRO A 86 -16.81 20.91 12.26
N GLN A 87 -15.74 21.67 12.05
CA GLN A 87 -15.71 22.90 11.25
C GLN A 87 -15.68 22.64 9.73
N GLY A 88 -15.22 21.46 9.29
CA GLY A 88 -15.12 21.12 7.87
C GLY A 88 -13.95 20.19 7.53
N ASN A 89 -13.64 20.10 6.24
CA ASN A 89 -12.56 19.25 5.73
C ASN A 89 -11.19 19.87 6.05
N LEU A 90 -10.27 19.07 6.59
CA LEU A 90 -8.86 19.43 6.71
C LEU A 90 -8.15 19.20 5.38
N TYR A 91 -8.22 17.98 4.86
CA TYR A 91 -7.60 17.64 3.60
C TYR A 91 -8.34 16.51 2.89
N LEU A 92 -8.11 16.42 1.59
CA LEU A 92 -8.45 15.29 0.75
C LEU A 92 -7.20 14.92 -0.05
N VAL A 93 -6.85 13.64 -0.04
CA VAL A 93 -5.77 13.09 -0.84
C VAL A 93 -6.34 11.96 -1.69
N GLU A 94 -6.07 12.00 -2.98
CA GLU A 94 -6.38 10.91 -3.91
C GLU A 94 -5.09 10.48 -4.60
N LEU A 95 -4.86 9.16 -4.65
CA LEU A 95 -3.70 8.55 -5.32
C LEU A 95 -4.19 7.38 -6.18
N SER A 96 -3.66 7.24 -7.38
CA SER A 96 -3.84 6.07 -8.26
C SER A 96 -2.59 5.78 -9.09
#